data_AF-A0A0K8R3A4-F1
#
_entry.id   AF-A0A0K8R3A4-F1
#
_cell.length_a   1.000
_cell.length_b   1.000
_cell.length_c   1.000
_cell.angle_alpha   90.00
_cell.angle_beta   90.00
_cell.angle_gamma   90.00
#
_symmetry.space_group_name_H-M   'P 1'
#
loop_
_entity.id
_entity.type
_entity.pdbx_description
1 polymer ?
#
loop_
_entity_poly.entity_id
_entity_poly.type
_entity_poly.pdbx_seq_one_letter_code
_entity_poly.pdbx_strand_id
1 'polypeptide(L)'
;MRAFVCFLHFGVAWIAIDSADIIRLAEENWVNCVEDPGELKCENSTGTYYFYNRTTGTCSKGLGSECWGSSNHFENQSQCEVWCKDAPRPPCSLNQDPGIGRARVEAWGFNVEEGNCTMFIHGNVGGNGNKFYSYKECNATCPAKRLYRTDNL
;
A
#
# COMPACT_ATOMS: atom_id res chain seq x y z
N MET A 1 28.96 -0.98 22.78
CA MET A 1 27.96 -1.64 21.90
C MET A 1 28.59 -1.76 20.53
N ARG A 2 28.91 -2.97 20.07
CA ARG A 2 29.49 -3.19 18.75
C ARG A 2 28.46 -3.96 17.93
N ALA A 3 27.83 -3.26 16.99
CA ALA A 3 27.01 -3.89 15.96
C ALA A 3 27.95 -4.43 14.88
N PHE A 4 27.93 -5.73 14.65
CA PHE A 4 28.55 -6.32 13.47
C PHE A 4 27.45 -6.51 12.43
N VAL A 5 27.47 -5.66 11.41
CA VAL A 5 26.57 -5.76 10.27
C VAL A 5 27.27 -6.64 9.23
N CYS A 6 26.84 -7.90 9.11
CA CYS A 6 27.27 -8.76 8.02
C CYS A 6 26.24 -8.68 6.89
N PHE A 7 26.61 -8.05 5.78
CA PHE A 7 25.86 -8.13 4.54
C PHE A 7 26.28 -9.40 3.79
N LEU A 8 25.38 -10.38 3.69
CA LEU A 8 25.48 -11.41 2.66
C LEU A 8 24.45 -11.09 1.57
N HIS A 9 24.86 -11.31 0.33
CA HIS A 9 24.31 -10.72 -0.90
C HIS A 9 22.89 -11.18 -1.31
N PHE A 10 22.09 -11.70 -0.39
CA PHE A 10 20.72 -12.16 -0.62
C PHE A 10 19.79 -11.70 0.51
N GLY A 11 19.43 -10.42 0.52
CA GLY A 11 18.12 -9.92 0.99
C GLY A 11 17.63 -10.15 2.44
N VAL A 12 18.33 -10.85 3.33
CA VAL A 12 17.89 -11.05 4.73
C VAL A 12 18.86 -10.43 5.73
N ALA A 13 18.33 -9.50 6.53
CA ALA A 13 19.00 -8.96 7.72
C ALA A 13 18.50 -9.72 8.95
N TRP A 14 19.42 -10.39 9.66
CA TRP A 14 19.13 -11.02 10.95
C TRP A 14 19.60 -10.11 12.08
N ILE A 15 18.67 -9.66 12.92
CA ILE A 15 19.00 -9.04 14.21
C ILE A 15 18.80 -10.11 15.27
N ALA A 16 19.90 -10.64 15.82
CA ALA A 16 19.82 -11.50 16.99
C ALA A 16 19.61 -10.63 18.22
N ILE A 17 18.37 -10.55 18.70
CA ILE A 17 18.02 -9.99 20.01
C ILE A 17 17.75 -11.19 20.92
N ASP A 18 18.44 -11.27 22.06
CA ASP A 18 18.30 -12.34 23.05
C ASP A 18 16.87 -12.38 23.62
N SER A 19 15.97 -13.17 23.02
CA SER A 19 14.80 -13.82 23.65
C SER A 19 14.00 -14.61 22.60
N ALA A 20 14.15 -15.93 22.66
CA ALA A 20 13.31 -17.07 22.24
C ALA A 20 12.13 -16.99 21.23
N ASP A 21 11.91 -15.94 20.45
CA ASP A 21 10.92 -15.94 19.36
C ASP A 21 11.59 -15.49 18.05
N ILE A 22 11.71 -16.42 17.08
CA ILE A 22 12.06 -16.06 15.70
C ILE A 22 10.84 -15.38 15.10
N ILE A 23 10.75 -14.05 15.23
CA ILE A 23 9.70 -13.26 14.59
C ILE A 23 9.99 -13.20 13.10
N ARG A 24 9.17 -13.87 12.29
CA ARG A 24 9.13 -13.58 10.85
C ARG A 24 8.23 -12.37 10.64
N LEU A 25 8.81 -11.26 10.23
CA LEU A 25 8.04 -10.14 9.69
C LEU A 25 7.58 -10.56 8.28
N ALA A 26 6.30 -10.83 8.13
CA ALA A 26 5.68 -11.01 6.81
C ALA A 26 5.00 -9.71 6.43
N GLU A 27 5.29 -9.15 5.26
CA GLU A 27 4.51 -8.04 4.71
C GLU A 27 3.07 -8.50 4.50
N GLU A 28 2.09 -7.67 4.87
CA GLU A 28 0.69 -8.02 4.60
C GLU A 28 0.44 -8.01 3.09
N ASN A 29 -0.17 -9.07 2.55
CA ASN A 29 -0.40 -9.23 1.11
C ASN A 29 -1.12 -8.05 0.45
N TRP A 30 -1.89 -7.26 1.21
CA TRP A 30 -2.60 -6.09 0.68
C TRP A 30 -1.67 -4.92 0.33
N VAL A 31 -0.45 -4.87 0.86
CA VAL A 31 0.53 -3.79 0.60
C VAL A 31 0.82 -3.70 -0.90
N ASN A 32 0.93 -4.86 -1.57
CA ASN A 32 1.13 -4.92 -3.02
C ASN A 32 -0.04 -4.31 -3.81
N CYS A 33 -1.24 -4.31 -3.25
CA CYS A 33 -2.45 -3.82 -3.92
C CYS A 33 -2.55 -2.29 -3.94
N VAL A 34 -1.80 -1.60 -3.07
CA VAL A 34 -1.82 -0.13 -2.96
C VAL A 34 -0.59 0.53 -3.57
N GLU A 35 0.39 -0.27 -4.02
CA GLU A 35 1.55 0.23 -4.75
C GLU A 35 1.10 1.06 -5.95
N ASP A 36 1.84 2.14 -6.23
CA ASP A 36 1.58 2.96 -7.41
C ASP A 36 1.60 2.04 -8.66
N PRO A 37 0.62 2.16 -9.57
CA PRO A 37 0.62 1.39 -10.80
C PRO A 37 1.96 1.44 -11.56
N GLY A 38 2.75 2.51 -11.40
CA GLY A 38 4.07 2.60 -12.03
C GLY A 38 4.03 2.30 -13.53
N GLU A 39 5.18 2.00 -14.14
CA GLU A 39 5.21 1.49 -15.50
C GLU A 39 5.23 -0.05 -15.45
N LEU A 40 4.05 -0.68 -15.40
CA LEU A 40 3.94 -2.13 -15.59
C LEU A 40 4.35 -2.48 -17.02
N LYS A 41 5.42 -3.26 -17.18
CA LYS A 41 5.94 -3.69 -18.49
C LYS A 41 5.56 -5.13 -18.71
N CYS A 42 4.80 -5.40 -19.76
CA CYS A 42 4.37 -6.76 -20.13
C CYS A 42 5.01 -7.18 -21.45
N GLU A 43 5.52 -8.41 -21.53
CA GLU A 43 6.13 -8.96 -22.73
C GLU A 43 5.10 -9.22 -23.84
N ASN A 44 3.91 -9.69 -23.45
CA ASN A 44 2.82 -10.00 -24.38
C ASN A 44 1.62 -9.08 -24.15
N SER A 45 1.29 -8.25 -25.15
CA SER A 45 0.18 -7.29 -25.10
C SER A 45 -1.22 -7.90 -25.27
N THR A 46 -1.31 -9.15 -25.73
CA THR A 46 -2.58 -9.85 -25.98
C THR A 46 -3.08 -10.66 -24.78
N GLY A 47 -2.20 -10.88 -23.79
CA GLY A 47 -2.52 -11.53 -22.53
C GLY A 47 -3.38 -10.66 -21.62
N THR A 48 -3.63 -11.15 -20.41
CA THR A 48 -4.43 -10.43 -19.40
C THR A 48 -3.81 -10.56 -18.02
N TYR A 49 -3.87 -9.48 -17.25
CA TYR A 49 -3.54 -9.45 -15.83
C TYR A 49 -4.67 -8.79 -15.05
N TYR A 50 -4.62 -8.88 -13.73
CA TYR A 50 -5.55 -8.23 -12.82
C TYR A 50 -4.79 -7.31 -11.87
N PHE A 51 -5.44 -6.23 -11.42
CA PHE A 51 -4.86 -5.29 -10.47
C PHE A 51 -5.94 -4.75 -9.54
N TYR A 52 -5.56 -4.32 -8.35
CA TYR A 52 -6.48 -3.66 -7.44
C TYR A 52 -6.66 -2.20 -7.84
N ASN A 53 -7.87 -1.86 -8.30
CA ASN A 53 -8.21 -0.49 -8.64
C ASN A 53 -8.55 0.27 -7.36
N ARG A 54 -7.63 1.13 -6.94
CA ARG A 54 -7.74 1.95 -5.73
C ARG A 54 -8.89 2.97 -5.79
N THR A 55 -9.42 3.29 -6.97
CA THR A 55 -10.56 4.20 -7.12
C THR A 55 -11.90 3.50 -6.92
N THR A 56 -12.01 2.23 -7.30
CA THR A 56 -13.23 1.43 -7.13
C THR A 56 -13.20 0.55 -5.89
N GLY A 57 -12.00 0.27 -5.35
CA GLY A 57 -11.80 -0.69 -4.27
C GLY A 57 -12.02 -2.14 -4.70
N THR A 58 -11.79 -2.44 -5.98
CA THR A 58 -12.06 -3.76 -6.57
C THR A 58 -10.96 -4.20 -7.54
N CYS A 59 -10.81 -5.52 -7.72
CA CYS A 59 -9.94 -6.07 -8.75
C CYS A 59 -10.49 -5.78 -10.14
N SER A 60 -9.64 -5.26 -11.02
CA SER A 60 -9.93 -4.88 -12.40
C SER A 60 -9.00 -5.62 -13.35
N LYS A 61 -9.42 -5.81 -14.60
CA LYS A 61 -8.65 -6.50 -15.63
C LYS A 61 -7.85 -5.49 -16.48
N GLY A 62 -6.58 -5.80 -16.75
CA GLY A 62 -5.71 -5.11 -17.69
C GLY A 62 -5.31 -5.99 -18.88
N LEU A 63 -4.64 -5.38 -19.87
CA LEU A 63 -4.08 -6.06 -21.04
C LEU A 63 -2.57 -6.23 -20.86
N GLY A 64 -2.08 -7.46 -20.99
CA GLY A 64 -0.70 -7.81 -20.72
C GLY A 64 -0.58 -9.16 -20.03
N SER A 65 0.41 -9.97 -20.40
CA SER A 65 0.88 -11.11 -19.61
C SER A 65 2.40 -11.10 -19.52
N GLU A 66 2.96 -11.86 -18.58
CA GLU A 66 4.40 -11.90 -18.31
C GLU A 66 4.91 -10.47 -17.99
N CYS A 67 4.23 -9.87 -17.00
CA CYS A 67 4.45 -8.50 -16.60
C CYS A 67 5.48 -8.39 -15.47
N TRP A 68 6.25 -7.31 -15.46
CA TRP A 68 7.23 -6.98 -14.45
C TRP A 68 7.12 -5.49 -14.09
N GLY A 69 7.42 -5.12 -12.84
CA GLY A 69 7.28 -3.76 -12.33
C GLY A 69 6.44 -3.72 -11.06
N SER A 70 5.45 -2.83 -11.01
CA SER A 70 4.54 -2.65 -9.86
C SER A 70 3.99 -3.99 -9.37
N SER A 71 4.01 -4.24 -8.06
CA SER A 71 3.47 -5.47 -7.45
C SER A 71 1.95 -5.51 -7.43
N ASN A 72 1.27 -4.42 -7.81
CA ASN A 72 -0.17 -4.37 -8.02
C ASN A 72 -0.57 -5.01 -9.36
N HIS A 73 -0.08 -6.22 -9.63
CA HIS A 73 -0.51 -7.04 -10.75
C HIS A 73 -0.58 -8.51 -10.34
N PHE A 74 -1.57 -9.21 -10.86
CA PHE A 74 -1.91 -10.59 -10.50
C PHE A 74 -2.26 -11.36 -11.77
N GLU A 75 -1.92 -12.64 -11.81
CA GLU A 75 -2.15 -13.48 -12.99
C GLU A 75 -3.65 -13.74 -13.22
N ASN A 76 -4.43 -13.80 -12.14
CA ASN A 76 -5.85 -14.10 -12.20
C ASN A 76 -6.67 -13.30 -11.16
N GLN A 77 -7.97 -13.18 -11.44
CA GLN A 77 -8.89 -12.40 -10.62
C GLN A 77 -8.96 -12.89 -9.18
N SER A 78 -9.03 -14.21 -8.98
CA SER A 78 -9.14 -14.84 -7.66
C SER A 78 -7.92 -14.52 -6.79
N GLN A 79 -6.72 -14.57 -7.36
CA GLN A 79 -5.48 -14.20 -6.67
C GLN A 79 -5.53 -12.74 -6.20
N CYS A 80 -5.93 -11.82 -7.09
CA CYS A 80 -6.11 -10.41 -6.73
C CYS A 80 -7.11 -10.25 -5.58
N GLU A 81 -8.28 -10.90 -5.67
CA GLU A 81 -9.34 -10.78 -4.66
C GLU A 81 -8.90 -11.33 -3.29
N VAL A 82 -8.14 -12.42 -3.28
CA VAL A 82 -7.61 -13.02 -2.04
C VAL A 82 -6.53 -12.13 -1.42
N TRP A 83 -5.60 -11.60 -2.22
CA TRP A 83 -4.48 -10.79 -1.73
C TRP A 83 -4.95 -9.40 -1.28
N CYS A 84 -5.90 -8.82 -2.01
CA CYS A 84 -6.39 -7.47 -1.77
C CYS A 84 -7.68 -7.41 -0.94
N LYS A 85 -8.13 -8.54 -0.35
CA LYS A 85 -9.37 -8.59 0.43
C LYS A 85 -9.39 -7.55 1.56
N ASP A 86 -8.22 -7.36 2.19
CA ASP A 86 -8.02 -6.47 3.33
C ASP A 86 -7.42 -5.12 2.91
N ALA A 87 -7.26 -4.86 1.61
CA ALA A 87 -6.79 -3.58 1.13
C ALA A 87 -7.79 -2.46 1.54
N PRO A 88 -7.31 -1.24 1.83
CA PRO A 88 -8.18 -0.10 2.03
C PRO A 88 -9.14 0.05 0.84
N ARG A 89 -10.37 0.47 1.10
CA ARG A 89 -11.33 0.87 0.07
C ARG A 89 -11.45 2.39 0.03
N PRO A 90 -12.00 2.99 -1.04
CA PRO A 90 -12.22 4.43 -1.08
C PRO A 90 -13.05 4.90 0.13
N PRO A 91 -12.70 6.03 0.76
CA PRO A 91 -11.65 6.97 0.36
C PRO A 91 -10.23 6.55 0.77
N CYS A 92 -10.07 5.62 1.70
CA CYS A 92 -8.79 5.25 2.33
C CYS A 92 -7.76 4.64 1.37
N SER A 93 -8.18 4.13 0.23
CA SER A 93 -7.28 3.66 -0.83
C SER A 93 -6.80 4.77 -1.75
N LEU A 94 -7.40 5.96 -1.75
CA LEU A 94 -6.98 7.04 -2.62
C LEU A 94 -5.71 7.70 -2.08
N ASN A 95 -4.88 8.27 -2.95
CA ASN A 95 -3.74 9.08 -2.50
C ASN A 95 -4.24 10.35 -1.79
N GLN A 96 -3.46 10.86 -0.84
CA GLN A 96 -3.67 12.21 -0.33
C GLN A 96 -3.46 13.20 -1.48
N ASP A 97 -4.51 13.91 -1.87
CA ASP A 97 -4.50 14.80 -3.04
C ASP A 97 -4.60 16.26 -2.57
N PRO A 98 -3.50 17.05 -2.67
CA PRO A 98 -3.49 18.47 -2.33
C PRO A 98 -4.50 19.31 -3.12
N GLY A 99 -4.99 18.79 -4.25
CA GLY A 99 -5.81 19.52 -5.19
C GLY A 99 -5.03 20.57 -5.97
N ILE A 100 -5.76 21.41 -6.72
CA ILE A 100 -5.19 22.42 -7.62
C ILE A 100 -5.12 23.82 -7.00
N GLY A 101 -5.72 23.99 -5.83
CA GLY A 101 -5.73 25.25 -5.11
C GLY A 101 -4.36 25.60 -4.51
N ARG A 102 -4.23 26.84 -4.01
CA ARG A 102 -2.97 27.37 -3.44
C ARG A 102 -3.08 27.73 -1.96
N ALA A 103 -4.20 27.43 -1.31
CA ALA A 103 -4.32 27.59 0.13
C ALA A 103 -3.35 26.62 0.84
N ARG A 104 -2.98 26.94 2.07
CA ARG A 104 -2.23 26.04 2.95
C ARG A 104 -3.15 25.66 4.10
N VAL A 105 -3.96 24.63 3.90
CA VAL A 105 -4.86 24.11 4.94
C VAL A 105 -4.37 22.76 5.40
N GLU A 106 -4.16 22.62 6.70
CA GLU A 106 -3.86 21.34 7.31
C GLU A 106 -5.10 20.45 7.22
N ALA A 107 -4.93 19.28 6.62
CA ALA A 107 -5.93 18.25 6.50
C ALA A 107 -5.34 16.90 6.89
N TRP A 108 -6.20 15.95 7.20
CA TRP A 108 -5.80 14.58 7.50
C TRP A 108 -6.23 13.66 6.37
N GLY A 109 -5.43 12.64 6.05
CA GLY A 109 -5.78 11.62 5.08
C GLY A 109 -5.08 10.31 5.43
N PHE A 110 -5.62 9.18 4.98
CA PHE A 110 -4.96 7.89 5.14
C PHE A 110 -3.76 7.79 4.19
N ASN A 111 -2.56 7.61 4.74
CA ASN A 111 -1.36 7.30 4.00
C ASN A 111 -1.22 5.77 3.92
N VAL A 112 -1.35 5.24 2.70
CA VAL A 112 -1.25 3.80 2.44
C VAL A 112 0.16 3.25 2.68
N GLU A 113 1.20 4.07 2.51
CA GLU A 113 2.60 3.69 2.74
C GLU A 113 2.94 3.60 4.23
N GLU A 114 2.23 4.35 5.08
CA GLU A 114 2.38 4.31 6.53
C GLU A 114 1.31 3.45 7.22
N GLY A 115 0.30 3.01 6.47
CA GLY A 115 -0.84 2.28 7.00
C GLY A 115 -1.64 3.06 8.05
N ASN A 116 -1.55 4.38 8.07
CA ASN A 116 -2.15 5.21 9.13
C ASN A 116 -2.64 6.57 8.58
N CYS A 117 -3.32 7.35 9.42
CA CYS A 117 -3.73 8.70 9.10
C CYS A 117 -2.61 9.71 9.37
N THR A 118 -2.19 10.44 8.35
CA THR A 118 -1.19 11.51 8.45
C THR A 118 -1.76 12.86 8.04
N MET A 119 -1.12 13.93 8.49
CA MET A 119 -1.45 15.29 8.09
C MET A 119 -0.79 15.62 6.75
N PHE A 120 -1.52 16.31 5.88
CA PHE A 120 -1.02 16.88 4.63
C PHE A 120 -1.59 18.28 4.39
N ILE A 121 -0.98 19.02 3.46
CA ILE A 121 -1.44 20.36 3.07
C ILE A 121 -2.39 20.28 1.89
N HIS A 122 -3.63 20.74 2.07
CA HIS A 122 -4.65 20.85 1.02
C HIS A 122 -4.81 22.29 0.52
N GLY A 123 -4.99 22.43 -0.78
CA GLY A 123 -5.16 23.70 -1.50
C GLY A 123 -6.55 24.33 -1.40
N ASN A 124 -7.49 23.71 -0.69
CA ASN A 124 -8.94 24.02 -0.60
C ASN A 124 -9.76 23.84 -1.89
N VAL A 125 -9.15 23.55 -3.04
CA VAL A 125 -9.85 23.39 -4.32
C VAL A 125 -9.45 22.08 -4.98
N GLY A 126 -10.43 21.29 -5.42
CA GLY A 126 -10.20 19.97 -5.98
C GLY A 126 -9.80 18.96 -4.90
N GLY A 127 -8.95 18.01 -5.27
CA GLY A 127 -8.60 16.89 -4.42
C GLY A 127 -9.55 15.70 -4.60
N ASN A 128 -9.50 14.76 -3.66
CA ASN A 128 -10.36 13.60 -3.62
C ASN A 128 -10.97 13.37 -2.22
N GLY A 129 -11.69 12.26 -2.04
CA GLY A 129 -12.38 11.94 -0.79
C GLY A 129 -11.48 11.56 0.39
N ASN A 130 -10.17 11.35 0.19
CA ASN A 130 -9.21 11.07 1.25
C ASN A 130 -8.74 12.37 1.93
N LYS A 131 -9.70 13.10 2.50
CA LYS A 131 -9.47 14.37 3.20
C LYS A 131 -10.45 14.52 4.36
N PHE A 132 -9.91 14.67 5.56
CA PHE A 132 -10.63 14.80 6.82
C PHE A 132 -10.15 16.03 7.58
N TYR A 133 -10.98 16.56 8.47
CA TYR A 133 -10.66 17.76 9.26
C TYR A 133 -9.84 17.44 10.51
N SER A 134 -9.81 16.18 10.95
CA SER A 134 -9.07 15.76 12.12
C SER A 134 -8.53 14.33 11.99
N TYR A 135 -7.46 14.04 12.74
CA TYR A 135 -6.95 12.68 12.88
C TYR A 135 -8.03 11.70 13.35
N LYS A 136 -8.86 12.12 14.32
CA LYS A 136 -9.92 11.28 14.88
C LYS A 136 -10.95 10.87 13.82
N GLU A 137 -11.36 11.80 12.97
CA GLU A 137 -12.27 11.54 11.86
C GLU A 137 -11.65 10.62 10.82
N CYS A 138 -10.40 10.89 10.44
CA CYS A 138 -9.65 10.04 9.52
C CYS A 138 -9.54 8.62 10.07
N ASN A 139 -9.09 8.44 11.31
CA ASN A 139 -8.87 7.11 11.89
C ASN A 139 -10.18 6.34 12.16
N ALA A 140 -11.28 7.06 12.41
CA ALA A 140 -12.60 6.43 12.48
C ALA A 140 -13.09 5.92 11.12
N THR A 141 -12.74 6.62 10.03
CA THR A 141 -13.14 6.25 8.66
C THR A 141 -12.18 5.24 8.03
N CYS A 142 -10.89 5.41 8.30
CA CYS A 142 -9.76 4.66 7.77
C CYS A 142 -8.90 4.15 8.94
N PRO A 143 -9.32 3.06 9.60
CA PRO A 143 -8.57 2.50 10.71
C PRO A 143 -7.15 2.13 10.30
N ALA A 144 -6.20 2.34 11.20
CA ALA A 144 -4.81 1.96 10.99
C ALA A 144 -4.68 0.48 10.56
N LYS A 145 -3.85 0.24 9.56
CA LYS A 145 -3.48 -1.09 9.06
C LYS A 145 -2.02 -1.38 9.37
N ARG A 146 -1.72 -2.65 9.59
CA ARG A 146 -0.34 -3.09 9.76
C ARG A 146 0.25 -3.33 8.38
N LEU A 147 1.47 -2.84 8.15
CA LEU A 147 2.21 -3.12 6.91
C LEU A 147 2.94 -4.47 7.01
N TYR A 148 3.30 -4.86 8.23
CA TYR A 148 3.94 -6.14 8.55
C TYR A 148 3.14 -6.87 9.63
N ARG A 149 3.03 -8.19 9.51
CA ARG A 149 2.54 -9.09 10.55
C ARG A 149 3.72 -9.83 11.19
N THR A 150 3.66 -9.97 12.51
CA THR A 150 4.51 -10.90 13.24
C THR A 150 3.83 -12.25 13.25
N ASP A 151 4.37 -13.22 12.52
CA ASP A 151 3.95 -14.60 12.65
C ASP A 151 4.87 -15.29 13.68
N ASN A 152 4.27 -15.90 14.70
CA ASN A 152 4.98 -16.87 15.55
C ASN A 152 5.07 -18.18 14.76
N LEU A 153 6.29 -18.71 14.60
CA LEU A 153 6.53 -20.01 13.97
C LEU A 153 6.00 -21.18 14.81
#